data_AF-A0A935S650-F1
#
_entry.id   AF-A0A935S650-F1
#
_cell.length_a   1.000
_cell.length_b   1.000
_cell.length_c   1.000
_cell.angle_alpha   90.00
_cell.angle_beta   90.00
_cell.angle_gamma   90.00
#
_symmetry.space_group_name_H-M   'P 1'
#
loop_
_entity.id
_entity.type
_entity.pdbx_description
1 polymer ?
#
loop_
_entity_poly.entity_id
_entity_poly.type
_entity_poly.pdbx_seq_one_letter_code
_entity_poly.pdbx_strand_id
1 'polypeptide(L)'
;MKEIGLRKALGSYKSQMVRLFLAESYLNVIFALAFSTVVYWLAKPLFENIVNNKLISIIDLPPHILFIKFLVVLALGFIGGLYPAFILSSMQAFETLKGKLPNIKVNSIFKKSLIVFQFTLAMIVLVVTAVITQQIDLFLNDNLGYNNDRIVTVPVPRDWSPEGVNKMMGIRDQFANLSNVESASLSYEIMNGNNGSNSTIF
;
A
#
# COMPACT_ATOMS: atom_id res chain seq x y z
N MET A 1 -31.65 14.55 1.76
CA MET A 1 -32.79 14.13 0.91
C MET A 1 -33.86 15.21 0.71
N LYS A 2 -34.12 16.11 1.67
CA LYS A 2 -35.07 17.23 1.50
C LYS A 2 -34.68 18.24 0.40
N GLU A 3 -33.39 18.50 0.21
CA GLU A 3 -32.88 19.52 -0.73
C GLU A 3 -32.97 19.10 -2.21
N ILE A 4 -32.77 17.81 -2.47
CA ILE A 4 -32.87 17.20 -3.81
C ILE A 4 -34.32 17.17 -4.29
N GLY A 5 -35.27 16.92 -3.38
CA GLY A 5 -36.70 17.00 -3.67
C GLY A 5 -37.16 18.42 -3.99
N LEU A 6 -36.64 19.42 -3.27
CA LEU A 6 -36.98 20.83 -3.47
C LEU A 6 -36.42 21.39 -4.80
N ARG A 7 -35.16 21.09 -5.15
CA ARG A 7 -34.56 21.53 -6.42
C ARG A 7 -35.20 20.89 -7.66
N LYS A 8 -35.73 19.68 -7.53
CA LYS A 8 -36.45 18.99 -8.61
C LYS A 8 -37.86 19.53 -8.82
N ALA A 9 -38.51 19.99 -7.76
CA ALA A 9 -39.80 20.69 -7.81
C ALA A 9 -39.70 22.10 -8.44
N LEU A 10 -38.51 22.71 -8.40
CA LEU A 10 -38.23 24.04 -8.97
C LEU A 10 -37.67 24.01 -10.41
N GLY A 11 -37.67 22.84 -11.08
CA GLY A 11 -37.27 22.75 -12.50
C GLY A 11 -35.78 22.56 -12.78
N SER A 12 -34.97 22.13 -11.80
CA SER A 12 -33.54 21.89 -12.03
C SER A 12 -33.31 20.69 -12.96
N TYR A 13 -32.64 20.93 -14.09
CA TYR A 13 -32.23 19.93 -15.07
C TYR A 13 -31.33 18.87 -14.43
N LYS A 14 -31.59 17.59 -14.72
CA LYS A 14 -30.82 16.41 -14.23
C LYS A 14 -29.29 16.57 -14.32
N SER A 15 -28.79 17.31 -15.31
CA SER A 15 -27.37 17.62 -15.53
C SER A 15 -26.73 18.46 -14.41
N GLN A 16 -27.49 19.34 -13.73
CA GLN A 16 -26.97 20.18 -12.66
C GLN A 16 -26.74 19.38 -11.37
N MET A 17 -27.62 18.42 -11.07
CA MET A 17 -27.44 17.50 -9.94
C MET A 17 -26.24 16.57 -10.12
N VAL A 18 -26.06 16.03 -11.33
CA VAL A 18 -24.89 15.20 -11.67
C VAL A 18 -23.58 15.95 -11.46
N ARG A 19 -23.49 17.20 -11.94
CA ARG A 19 -22.30 18.04 -11.76
C ARG A 19 -21.98 18.33 -10.30
N LEU A 20 -22.99 18.58 -9.46
CA LEU A 20 -22.80 18.83 -8.03
C LEU A 20 -22.26 17.60 -7.30
N PHE A 21 -22.84 16.42 -7.53
CA PHE A 21 -22.38 15.18 -6.90
C PHE A 21 -20.97 14.77 -7.35
N LEU A 22 -20.64 14.98 -8.62
CA LEU A 22 -19.29 14.75 -9.12
C LEU A 22 -18.30 15.73 -8.46
N ALA A 23 -18.63 17.02 -8.37
CA ALA A 23 -17.78 18.01 -7.70
C ALA A 23 -17.56 17.68 -6.21
N GLU A 24 -18.60 17.27 -5.49
CA GLU A 24 -18.52 16.84 -4.09
C GLU A 24 -17.62 15.62 -3.93
N SER A 25 -17.73 14.65 -4.85
CA SER A 25 -16.89 13.44 -4.85
C SER A 25 -15.42 13.76 -5.11
N TYR A 26 -15.13 14.67 -6.05
CA TYR A 26 -13.78 15.17 -6.29
C TYR A 26 -13.20 15.91 -5.08
N LEU A 27 -13.99 16.78 -4.44
CA LEU A 27 -13.57 17.46 -3.21
C LEU A 27 -13.19 16.45 -2.13
N ASN A 28 -13.98 15.41 -1.94
CA ASN A 28 -13.69 14.37 -0.94
C ASN A 28 -12.37 13.64 -1.24
N VAL A 29 -12.11 13.30 -2.51
CA VAL A 29 -10.84 12.68 -2.91
C VAL A 29 -9.66 13.61 -2.68
N ILE A 30 -9.80 14.91 -2.97
CA ILE A 30 -8.75 15.90 -2.70
C ILE A 30 -8.46 16.02 -1.20
N PHE A 31 -9.50 16.07 -0.35
CA PHE A 31 -9.33 16.07 1.11
C PHE A 31 -8.64 14.81 1.62
N ALA A 32 -9.05 13.64 1.13
CA ALA A 32 -8.42 12.37 1.50
C ALA A 32 -6.94 12.32 1.09
N LEU A 33 -6.59 12.86 -0.08
CA LEU A 33 -5.20 12.94 -0.53
C LEU A 33 -4.35 13.89 0.33
N ALA A 34 -4.90 15.07 0.65
CA ALA A 34 -4.22 16.01 1.53
C ALA A 34 -3.96 15.36 2.89
N PHE A 35 -4.98 14.73 3.47
CA PHE A 35 -4.88 14.03 4.74
C PHE A 35 -3.86 12.87 4.69
N SER A 36 -3.92 12.03 3.66
CA SER A 36 -2.99 10.92 3.47
C SER A 36 -1.54 11.39 3.32
N THR A 37 -1.31 12.52 2.63
CA THR A 37 0.03 13.09 2.47
C THR A 37 0.61 13.57 3.80
N VAL A 38 -0.21 14.20 4.65
CA VAL A 38 0.20 14.62 6.00
C VAL A 38 0.56 13.40 6.86
N VAL A 39 -0.29 12.37 6.85
CA VAL A 39 -0.03 11.13 7.62
C VAL A 39 1.25 10.44 7.13
N TYR A 40 1.49 10.36 5.82
CA TYR A 40 2.73 9.83 5.27
C TYR A 40 3.96 10.56 5.80
N TRP A 41 3.93 11.90 5.82
CA TRP A 41 5.08 12.69 6.25
C TRP A 41 5.39 12.50 7.74
N LEU A 42 4.37 12.30 8.57
CA LEU A 42 4.51 11.99 9.99
C LEU A 42 4.96 10.53 10.23
N ALA A 43 4.49 9.58 9.43
CA ALA A 43 4.81 8.16 9.58
C ALA A 43 6.18 7.78 9.01
N LYS A 44 6.67 8.49 7.98
CA LYS A 44 7.97 8.24 7.35
C LYS A 44 9.13 8.13 8.36
N PRO A 45 9.38 9.12 9.25
CA PRO A 45 10.51 9.03 10.19
C PRO A 45 10.37 7.86 11.18
N LEU A 46 9.15 7.51 11.57
CA LEU A 46 8.91 6.34 12.45
C LEU A 46 9.34 5.05 11.76
N PHE A 47 8.98 4.89 10.48
CA PHE A 47 9.38 3.73 9.68
C PHE A 47 10.89 3.68 9.40
N GLU A 48 11.52 4.82 9.09
CA GLU A 48 12.96 4.88 8.86
C GLU A 48 13.77 4.46 10.10
N ASN A 49 13.28 4.80 11.31
CA ASN A 49 13.90 4.36 12.56
C ASN A 49 13.73 2.86 12.82
N ILE A 50 12.60 2.26 12.44
CA ILE A 50 12.36 0.83 12.63
C ILE A 50 13.24 0.00 11.69
N VAL A 51 13.38 0.42 10.43
CA VAL A 51 14.11 -0.33 9.39
C VAL A 51 15.60 0.04 9.33
N ASN A 52 16.03 1.06 10.10
CA ASN A 52 17.40 1.61 10.09
C ASN A 52 17.90 1.94 8.66
N ASN A 53 17.00 2.32 7.77
CA ASN A 53 17.29 2.63 6.37
C ASN A 53 16.49 3.85 5.92
N LYS A 54 17.10 4.68 5.05
CA LYS A 54 16.43 5.84 4.46
C LYS A 54 15.49 5.41 3.36
N LEU A 55 14.23 5.82 3.45
CA LEU A 55 13.24 5.58 2.41
C LEU A 55 13.32 6.69 1.35
N ILE A 56 13.18 6.30 0.08
CA ILE A 56 13.11 7.24 -1.04
C ILE A 56 11.92 8.18 -0.82
N SER A 57 12.17 9.47 -0.90
CA SER A 57 11.12 10.48 -0.72
C SER A 57 10.15 10.48 -1.91
N ILE A 58 8.87 10.78 -1.67
CA ILE A 58 7.87 10.96 -2.73
C ILE A 58 8.31 11.98 -3.80
N ILE A 59 9.16 12.93 -3.42
CA ILE A 59 9.67 14.00 -4.30
C ILE A 59 10.75 13.48 -5.25
N ASP A 60 11.49 12.45 -4.85
CA ASP A 60 12.58 11.86 -5.62
C ASP A 60 12.10 10.72 -6.53
N LEU A 61 10.79 10.46 -6.55
CA LEU A 61 10.20 9.42 -7.38
C LEU A 61 10.30 9.79 -8.87
N PRO A 62 10.54 8.79 -9.75
CA PRO A 62 10.53 9.00 -11.18
C PRO A 62 9.23 9.68 -11.68
N PRO A 63 9.30 10.57 -12.68
CA PRO A 63 8.15 11.33 -13.18
C PRO A 63 6.98 10.44 -13.64
N HIS A 64 7.27 9.25 -14.17
CA HIS A 64 6.25 8.30 -14.61
C HIS A 64 5.38 7.79 -13.45
N ILE A 65 5.94 7.62 -12.25
CA ILE A 65 5.19 7.16 -11.07
C ILE A 65 4.26 8.28 -10.58
N LEU A 66 4.73 9.53 -10.59
CA LEU A 66 3.89 10.69 -10.26
C LEU A 66 2.71 10.83 -11.24
N PHE A 67 2.94 10.59 -12.52
CA PHE A 67 1.88 10.60 -13.54
C PHE A 67 0.85 9.50 -13.31
N ILE A 68 1.29 8.27 -13.02
CA ILE A 68 0.39 7.15 -12.69
C ILE A 68 -0.43 7.48 -11.44
N LYS A 69 0.20 8.01 -10.39
CA LYS A 69 -0.50 8.42 -9.16
C LYS A 69 -1.60 9.45 -9.46
N PHE A 70 -1.31 10.45 -10.30
CA PHE A 70 -2.30 11.45 -10.71
C PHE A 70 -3.48 10.82 -11.48
N LEU A 71 -3.20 9.89 -12.42
CA LEU A 71 -4.24 9.17 -13.15
C LEU A 71 -5.13 8.34 -12.22
N VAL A 72 -4.54 7.65 -11.24
CA VAL A 72 -5.29 6.86 -10.26
C VAL A 72 -6.21 7.75 -9.43
N VAL A 73 -5.75 8.93 -8.99
CA VAL A 73 -6.57 9.90 -8.27
C VAL A 73 -7.78 10.36 -9.09
N LEU A 74 -7.56 10.71 -10.36
CA LEU A 74 -8.62 11.09 -11.27
C LEU A 74 -9.63 9.95 -11.45
N ALA A 75 -9.15 8.73 -11.65
CA ALA A 75 -10.00 7.55 -11.79
C ALA A 75 -10.83 7.29 -10.53
N LEU A 76 -10.25 7.43 -9.33
CA LEU A 76 -10.96 7.24 -8.06
C LEU A 76 -12.07 8.30 -7.86
N GLY A 77 -11.80 9.57 -8.15
CA GLY A 77 -12.81 10.64 -8.09
C GLY A 77 -13.93 10.42 -9.09
N PHE A 78 -13.59 9.99 -10.30
CA PHE A 78 -14.56 9.68 -11.35
C PHE A 78 -15.44 8.48 -10.98
N ILE A 79 -14.85 7.34 -10.62
CA ILE A 79 -15.57 6.12 -10.25
C ILE A 79 -16.43 6.34 -8.99
N GLY A 80 -15.86 7.00 -7.97
CA GLY A 80 -16.54 7.31 -6.72
C GLY A 80 -17.75 8.23 -6.90
N GLY A 81 -17.67 9.20 -7.82
CA GLY A 81 -18.76 10.14 -8.10
C GLY A 81 -19.77 9.67 -9.15
N LEU A 82 -19.36 8.80 -10.08
CA LEU A 82 -20.24 8.20 -11.09
C LEU A 82 -21.37 7.40 -10.45
N TYR A 83 -21.04 6.63 -9.41
CA TYR A 83 -21.98 5.77 -8.72
C TYR A 83 -23.20 6.54 -8.15
N PRO A 84 -23.02 7.57 -7.30
CA PRO A 84 -24.14 8.38 -6.82
C PRO A 84 -24.79 9.21 -7.94
N ALA A 85 -24.02 9.77 -8.87
CA ALA A 85 -24.56 10.64 -9.92
C ALA A 85 -25.48 9.91 -10.90
N PHE A 86 -25.11 8.70 -11.34
CA PHE A 86 -25.92 7.91 -12.27
C PHE A 86 -27.21 7.40 -11.61
N ILE A 87 -27.11 6.95 -10.35
CA ILE A 87 -28.24 6.46 -9.55
C ILE A 87 -29.23 7.58 -9.19
N LEU A 88 -28.74 8.78 -8.83
CA LEU A 88 -29.62 9.91 -8.47
C LEU A 88 -30.23 10.61 -9.69
N SER A 89 -29.55 10.63 -10.84
CA SER A 89 -30.10 11.25 -12.06
C SER A 89 -31.17 10.39 -12.76
N SER A 90 -31.12 9.07 -12.57
CA SER A 90 -32.13 8.14 -13.09
C SER A 90 -33.45 8.17 -12.30
N MET A 91 -33.44 8.71 -11.07
CA MET A 91 -34.67 8.95 -10.33
C MET A 91 -35.56 9.88 -11.16
N GLN A 92 -36.66 9.41 -11.71
CA GLN A 92 -37.68 10.27 -12.30
C GLN A 92 -38.46 10.92 -11.15
N ALA A 93 -38.65 12.24 -11.20
CA ALA A 93 -39.32 13.03 -10.15
C ALA A 93 -40.81 12.72 -10.01
N PHE A 94 -41.37 11.88 -10.87
CA PHE A 94 -42.81 11.83 -11.08
C PHE A 94 -43.56 10.80 -10.23
N GLU A 95 -42.87 9.80 -9.66
CA GLU A 95 -43.54 8.75 -8.87
C GLU A 95 -43.58 9.03 -7.36
N THR A 96 -42.78 9.98 -6.86
CA THR A 96 -42.79 10.37 -5.44
C THR A 96 -44.03 11.17 -5.02
N LEU A 97 -44.77 11.75 -5.99
CA LEU A 97 -46.00 12.51 -5.72
C LEU A 97 -47.28 11.64 -5.65
N LYS A 98 -47.22 10.36 -6.06
CA LYS A 98 -48.39 9.45 -6.09
C LYS A 98 -48.41 8.40 -4.95
N GLY A 99 -47.56 8.54 -3.93
CA GLY A 99 -47.57 7.66 -2.74
C GLY A 99 -47.18 6.20 -2.99
N LYS A 100 -46.84 5.82 -4.23
CA LYS A 100 -46.28 4.53 -4.57
C LYS A 100 -44.80 4.73 -4.82
N LEU A 101 -43.98 4.50 -3.79
CA LEU A 101 -42.53 4.36 -3.99
C LEU A 101 -42.33 3.16 -4.93
N PRO A 102 -41.93 3.34 -6.20
CA PRO A 102 -41.51 2.21 -7.02
C PRO A 102 -40.36 1.52 -6.28
N ASN A 103 -40.46 0.20 -6.13
CA ASN A 103 -39.52 -0.67 -5.41
C ASN A 103 -38.05 -0.18 -5.40
N ILE A 104 -37.67 0.59 -4.37
CA ILE A 104 -36.30 1.07 -4.10
C ILE A 104 -35.44 -0.07 -3.49
N LYS A 105 -35.79 -1.33 -3.75
CA LYS A 105 -35.05 -2.49 -3.21
C LYS A 105 -33.65 -2.58 -3.83
N VAL A 106 -33.54 -2.36 -5.14
CA VAL A 106 -32.25 -2.50 -5.86
C VAL A 106 -31.22 -1.44 -5.42
N ASN A 107 -31.62 -0.16 -5.32
CA ASN A 107 -30.72 0.92 -4.87
C ASN A 107 -30.24 0.73 -3.42
N SER A 108 -31.08 0.18 -2.54
CA SER A 108 -30.72 -0.12 -1.15
C SER A 108 -29.72 -1.28 -1.05
N ILE A 109 -29.91 -2.34 -1.85
CA ILE A 109 -29.02 -3.52 -1.88
C ILE A 109 -27.62 -3.14 -2.39
N PHE A 110 -27.53 -2.37 -3.48
CA PHE A 110 -26.24 -1.95 -4.03
C PHE A 110 -25.45 -1.07 -3.07
N LYS A 111 -26.09 -0.11 -2.37
CA LYS A 111 -25.41 0.72 -1.37
C LYS A 111 -24.93 -0.10 -0.18
N LYS A 112 -25.77 -1.03 0.31
CA LYS A 112 -25.39 -1.95 1.39
C LYS A 112 -24.23 -2.83 0.98
N SER A 113 -24.24 -3.38 -0.23
CA SER A 113 -23.14 -4.20 -0.75
C SER A 113 -21.84 -3.41 -0.86
N LEU A 114 -21.89 -2.17 -1.36
CA LEU A 114 -20.70 -1.32 -1.48
C LEU A 114 -20.11 -0.97 -0.10
N ILE A 115 -20.96 -0.65 0.88
CA ILE A 115 -20.53 -0.36 2.27
C ILE A 115 -19.90 -1.60 2.91
N VAL A 116 -20.52 -2.77 2.75
CA VAL A 116 -19.97 -4.04 3.27
C VAL A 116 -18.61 -4.33 2.62
N PHE A 117 -18.48 -4.16 1.30
CA PHE A 117 -17.22 -4.35 0.59
C PHE A 117 -16.11 -3.42 1.08
N GLN A 118 -16.41 -2.13 1.28
CA GLN A 118 -15.47 -1.16 1.85
C GLN A 118 -15.01 -1.55 3.25
N PHE A 119 -15.94 -2.00 4.10
CA PHE A 119 -15.63 -2.41 5.46
C PHE A 119 -14.78 -3.69 5.49
N THR A 120 -15.08 -4.66 4.62
CA THR A 120 -14.28 -5.88 4.46
C THR A 120 -12.85 -5.55 4.03
N LEU A 121 -12.66 -4.66 3.05
CA LEU A 121 -11.34 -4.22 2.63
C LEU A 121 -10.56 -3.57 3.77
N ALA A 122 -11.20 -2.67 4.53
CA ALA A 122 -10.57 -2.05 5.70
C ALA A 122 -10.16 -3.09 6.76
N MET A 123 -11.01 -4.09 7.01
CA MET A 123 -10.73 -5.17 7.95
C MET A 123 -9.55 -6.03 7.49
N ILE A 124 -9.47 -6.38 6.19
CA ILE A 124 -8.35 -7.12 5.62
C ILE A 124 -7.04 -6.34 5.82
N VAL A 125 -7.02 -5.05 5.49
CA VAL A 125 -5.82 -4.20 5.65
C VAL A 125 -5.39 -4.15 7.12
N LEU A 126 -6.32 -4.03 8.05
CA LEU A 126 -6.04 -4.02 9.49
C LEU A 126 -5.40 -5.34 9.93
N VAL A 127 -6.00 -6.48 9.56
CA VAL A 127 -5.47 -7.80 9.91
C VAL A 127 -4.09 -8.03 9.30
N VAL A 128 -3.90 -7.72 8.02
CA VAL A 128 -2.61 -7.84 7.35
C VAL A 128 -1.54 -6.99 8.02
N THR A 129 -1.87 -5.74 8.37
CA THR A 129 -0.94 -4.83 9.07
C THR A 129 -0.56 -5.38 10.46
N ALA A 130 -1.54 -5.91 11.21
CA ALA A 130 -1.28 -6.51 12.51
C ALA A 130 -0.37 -7.74 12.40
N VAL A 131 -0.62 -8.61 11.42
CA VAL A 131 0.22 -9.80 11.16
C VAL A 131 1.63 -9.40 10.74
N ILE A 132 1.79 -8.43 9.83
CA ILE A 132 3.11 -7.95 9.39
C ILE A 132 3.88 -7.35 10.57
N THR A 133 3.22 -6.59 11.44
CA THR A 133 3.86 -6.01 12.63
C THR A 133 4.40 -7.11 13.54
N GLN A 134 3.60 -8.15 13.80
CA GLN A 134 4.05 -9.32 14.57
C GLN A 134 5.21 -10.05 13.88
N GLN A 135 5.19 -10.18 12.55
CA GLN A 135 6.30 -10.78 11.81
C GLN A 135 7.60 -9.97 11.95
N ILE A 136 7.51 -8.64 11.88
CA ILE A 136 8.66 -7.75 12.07
C ILE A 136 9.19 -7.87 13.50
N ASP A 137 8.31 -7.88 14.51
CA ASP A 137 8.72 -8.01 15.91
C ASP A 137 9.39 -9.36 16.18
N LEU A 138 8.90 -10.45 15.59
CA LEU A 138 9.57 -11.76 15.66
C LEU A 138 10.93 -11.70 14.98
N PHE A 139 11.03 -11.11 13.79
CA PHE A 139 12.29 -11.02 13.07
C PHE A 139 13.36 -10.16 13.77
N LEU A 140 12.94 -9.12 14.49
CA LEU A 140 13.83 -8.19 15.18
C LEU A 140 14.16 -8.61 16.63
N ASN A 141 13.24 -9.26 17.34
CA ASN A 141 13.41 -9.60 18.76
C ASN A 141 13.67 -11.08 19.05
N ASP A 142 13.27 -12.01 18.18
CA ASP A 142 13.74 -13.39 18.36
C ASP A 142 15.25 -13.38 18.11
N ASN A 143 15.99 -13.89 19.10
CA ASN A 143 17.42 -14.11 18.98
C ASN A 143 17.69 -14.78 17.64
N LEU A 144 18.31 -14.04 16.72
CA LEU A 144 18.68 -14.49 15.37
C LEU A 144 19.64 -15.70 15.37
N GLY A 145 19.91 -16.30 16.54
CA GLY A 145 20.89 -17.36 16.77
C GLY A 145 22.33 -16.88 16.59
N TYR A 146 22.53 -15.58 16.37
CA TYR A 146 23.77 -15.00 15.90
C TYR A 146 23.91 -13.55 16.39
N ASN A 147 25.14 -13.15 16.79
CA ASN A 147 25.46 -11.83 17.32
C ASN A 147 25.94 -10.88 16.20
N ASN A 148 25.07 -9.93 15.79
CA ASN A 148 25.31 -8.97 14.70
C ASN A 148 26.63 -8.19 14.77
N ASP A 149 27.23 -8.05 15.95
CA ASP A 149 28.45 -7.26 16.16
C ASP A 149 29.75 -7.97 15.72
N ARG A 150 29.69 -9.26 15.33
CA ARG A 150 30.89 -10.07 15.04
C ARG A 150 30.86 -10.88 13.73
N ILE A 151 29.97 -10.61 12.77
CA ILE A 151 30.11 -11.17 11.41
C ILE A 151 31.10 -10.37 10.59
N VAL A 152 32.03 -11.10 9.98
CA VAL A 152 32.79 -10.65 8.82
C VAL A 152 32.23 -11.36 7.60
N THR A 153 31.84 -10.58 6.59
CA THR A 153 31.40 -11.13 5.30
C THR A 153 32.56 -11.07 4.32
N VAL A 154 32.85 -12.21 3.67
CA VAL A 154 33.87 -12.28 2.62
C VAL A 154 33.20 -12.63 1.29
N PRO A 155 33.38 -11.84 0.22
CA PRO A 155 32.91 -12.20 -1.12
C PRO A 155 33.58 -13.49 -1.59
N VAL A 156 32.79 -14.48 -1.98
CA VAL A 156 33.24 -15.66 -2.71
C VAL A 156 32.72 -15.64 -4.15
N PRO A 157 33.46 -16.19 -5.13
CA PRO A 157 33.00 -16.28 -6.51
C PRO A 157 31.64 -16.97 -6.59
N ARG A 158 30.63 -16.29 -7.16
CA ARG A 158 29.27 -16.83 -7.35
C ARG A 158 29.26 -17.80 -8.54
N ASP A 159 29.89 -18.96 -8.38
CA ASP A 159 29.86 -20.04 -9.36
C ASP A 159 29.15 -21.27 -8.77
N TRP A 160 27.93 -21.52 -9.26
CA TRP A 160 27.10 -22.65 -8.84
C TRP A 160 27.38 -23.93 -9.65
N SER A 161 28.41 -23.94 -10.49
CA SER A 161 28.91 -25.17 -11.09
C SER A 161 29.41 -26.15 -10.01
N PRO A 162 29.44 -27.47 -10.27
CA PRO A 162 29.96 -28.46 -9.32
C PRO A 162 31.40 -28.14 -8.85
N GLU A 163 32.22 -27.54 -9.72
CA GLU A 163 33.58 -27.12 -9.41
C GLU A 163 33.61 -25.85 -8.55
N GLY A 164 32.76 -24.87 -8.87
CA GLY A 164 32.60 -23.63 -8.11
C GLY A 164 32.10 -23.85 -6.69
N VAL A 165 31.13 -24.75 -6.49
CA VAL A 165 30.61 -25.13 -5.17
C VAL A 165 31.69 -25.81 -4.33
N ASN A 166 32.47 -26.71 -4.91
CA ASN A 166 33.61 -27.33 -4.21
C ASN A 166 34.66 -26.29 -3.77
N LYS A 167 34.93 -25.29 -4.61
CA LYS A 167 35.84 -24.19 -4.27
C LYS A 167 35.28 -23.32 -3.14
N MET A 168 33.98 -22.98 -3.17
CA MET A 168 33.33 -22.22 -2.10
C MET A 168 33.32 -22.98 -0.77
N MET A 169 33.05 -24.29 -0.80
CA MET A 169 33.12 -25.13 0.40
C MET A 169 34.55 -25.22 0.95
N GLY A 170 35.56 -25.39 0.09
CA GLY A 170 36.96 -25.39 0.51
C GLY A 170 37.39 -24.07 1.16
N ILE A 171 36.94 -22.93 0.63
CA ILE A 171 37.17 -21.62 1.24
C ILE A 171 36.49 -21.54 2.62
N ARG A 172 35.22 -21.99 2.73
CA ARG A 172 34.50 -22.06 4.03
C ARG A 172 35.28 -22.88 5.06
N ASP A 173 35.78 -24.05 4.67
CA ASP A 173 36.51 -24.96 5.56
C ASP A 173 37.87 -24.39 6.00
N GLN A 174 38.56 -23.67 5.11
CA GLN A 174 39.79 -22.95 5.47
C GLN A 174 39.53 -21.86 6.51
N PHE A 175 38.45 -21.08 6.35
CA PHE A 175 38.06 -20.07 7.32
C PHE A 175 37.58 -20.67 8.64
N ALA A 176 36.88 -21.81 8.61
CA ALA A 176 36.44 -22.53 9.81
C ALA A 176 37.62 -23.09 10.64
N ASN A 177 38.77 -23.35 10.01
CA ASN A 177 39.96 -23.86 10.68
C ASN A 177 40.83 -22.77 11.34
N LEU A 178 40.51 -21.48 11.16
CA LEU A 178 41.21 -20.40 11.83
C LEU A 178 40.78 -20.34 13.30
N SER A 179 41.74 -20.31 14.24
CA SER A 179 41.48 -20.25 15.68
C SER A 179 40.66 -19.03 16.14
N ASN A 180 40.56 -18.00 15.30
CA ASN A 180 39.86 -16.75 15.57
C ASN A 180 38.42 -16.74 15.03
N VAL A 181 37.98 -17.82 14.37
CA VAL A 181 36.65 -17.95 13.75
C VAL A 181 35.87 -19.02 14.50
N GLU A 182 34.74 -18.62 15.10
CA GLU A 182 33.88 -19.53 15.87
C GLU A 182 32.99 -20.40 14.96
N SER A 183 32.50 -19.84 13.85
CA SER A 183 31.71 -20.55 12.86
C SER A 183 31.82 -19.89 11.48
N ALA A 184 31.71 -20.69 10.42
CA ALA A 184 31.72 -20.21 9.04
C ALA A 184 30.56 -20.85 8.26
N SER A 185 29.80 -20.02 7.55
CA SER A 185 28.65 -20.43 6.74
C SER A 185 28.66 -19.71 5.39
N LEU A 186 28.05 -20.33 4.38
CA LEU A 186 27.84 -19.75 3.06
C LEU A 186 26.44 -19.12 3.01
N SER A 187 26.35 -17.86 2.56
CA SER A 187 25.07 -17.17 2.36
C SER A 187 25.02 -16.53 0.97
N TYR A 188 23.83 -16.51 0.38
CA TYR A 188 23.61 -15.86 -0.92
C TYR A 188 23.43 -14.35 -0.78
N GLU A 189 22.67 -13.95 0.23
CA GLU A 189 22.45 -12.58 0.66
C GLU A 189 22.83 -12.46 2.13
N ILE A 190 23.59 -11.41 2.46
CA ILE A 190 23.84 -11.08 3.86
C ILE A 190 22.64 -10.34 4.43
N MET A 191 22.33 -10.64 5.68
CA MET A 191 21.11 -10.20 6.35
C MET A 191 20.99 -8.67 6.51
N ASN A 192 22.10 -7.94 6.32
CA ASN A 192 22.13 -6.48 6.28
C ASN A 192 21.70 -5.89 4.90
N GLY A 193 21.14 -6.70 4.00
CA GLY A 193 20.61 -6.26 2.69
C GLY A 193 21.67 -5.75 1.71
N ASN A 194 22.95 -5.73 2.09
CA ASN A 194 24.03 -5.33 1.22
C ASN A 194 24.42 -6.54 0.36
N ASN A 195 24.47 -6.42 -0.96
CA ASN A 195 25.01 -7.52 -1.76
C ASN A 195 26.48 -7.70 -1.34
N GLY A 196 26.87 -8.93 -0.98
CA GLY A 196 28.22 -9.27 -0.51
C GLY A 196 29.35 -9.04 -1.53
N SER A 197 29.14 -8.21 -2.56
CA SER A 197 30.09 -7.88 -3.62
C SER A 197 30.95 -6.64 -3.35
N ASN A 198 30.69 -5.85 -2.30
CA ASN A 198 31.29 -4.50 -2.18
C ASN A 198 32.35 -4.31 -1.08
N SER A 199 32.79 -5.34 -0.36
CA SER A 199 33.98 -5.25 0.49
C SER A 199 35.12 -6.07 -0.09
N THR A 200 35.81 -5.51 -1.08
CA THR A 200 37.18 -5.92 -1.40
C THR A 200 38.07 -5.46 -0.25
N ILE A 201 38.43 -6.40 0.62
CA ILE A 201 39.46 -6.20 1.63
C ILE A 201 40.80 -6.48 0.93
N PHE A 202 41.62 -5.44 0.76
CA PHE A 202 43.07 -5.59 0.60
C PHE A 202 43.70 -5.74 1.97
#